data_AF-A0A9X7J1M7-F1
#
_entry.id   AF-A0A9X7J1M7-F1
#
_cell.length_a   1.000
_cell.length_b   1.000
_cell.length_c   1.000
_cell.angle_alpha   90.00
_cell.angle_beta   90.00
_cell.angle_gamma   90.00
#
_symmetry.space_group_name_H-M   'P 1'
#
loop_
_entity.id
_entity.type
_entity.pdbx_description
1 polymer ?
#
loop_
_entity_poly.entity_id
_entity_poly.type
_entity_poly.pdbx_seq_one_letter_code
_entity_poly.pdbx_strand_id
1 'polypeptide(L)' 'MKLKELREQRNLSQQELARRAGVAQSSIHYIETGQKSPTYRILQKLASALGVSVADLLDEDKAS' A
#
# COMPACT_ATOMS: atom_id res chain seq x y z
N MET A 1 1.38 -9.04 -2.08
CA MET A 1 1.59 -7.58 -1.85
C MET A 1 1.45 -7.27 -0.36
N LYS A 2 2.41 -6.54 0.23
CA LYS A 2 2.51 -6.25 1.67
C LYS A 2 1.86 -4.94 2.13
N LEU A 3 0.93 -4.39 1.34
CA LEU A 3 0.37 -3.04 1.59
C LEU A 3 -0.23 -2.88 3.00
N LYS A 4 -1.08 -3.84 3.39
CA LYS A 4 -1.79 -3.83 4.68
C LYS A 4 -0.79 -3.90 5.84
N GLU A 5 0.16 -4.82 5.76
CA GLU A 5 1.17 -5.03 6.79
C GLU A 5 2.03 -3.78 7.00
N LEU A 6 2.57 -3.22 5.91
CA LEU A 6 3.40 -2.01 5.96
C LEU A 6 2.64 -0.78 6.48
N ARG A 7 1.33 -0.71 6.20
CA ARG A 7 0.43 0.31 6.74
C ARG A 7 0.25 0.15 8.25
N GLU A 8 -0.01 -1.07 8.71
CA GLU A 8 -0.24 -1.39 10.12
C GLU A 8 1.03 -1.22 10.98
N GLN A 9 2.20 -1.60 10.46
CA GLN A 9 3.50 -1.33 11.10
C GLN A 9 3.75 0.17 11.36
N ARG A 10 3.09 1.05 10.59
CA ARG A 10 3.16 2.52 10.74
C ARG A 10 2.00 3.11 11.52
N ASN A 11 1.13 2.27 12.11
CA ASN A 11 -0.07 2.67 12.82
C ASN A 11 -1.00 3.59 11.99
N LEU A 12 -1.04 3.38 10.66
CA LEU A 12 -1.89 4.18 9.78
C LEU A 12 -3.23 3.49 9.57
N SER A 13 -4.33 4.26 9.64
CA SER A 13 -5.61 3.81 9.11
C SER A 13 -5.59 3.80 7.57
N GLN A 14 -6.52 3.09 6.93
CA GLN A 14 -6.66 3.15 5.47
C GLN A 14 -6.92 4.59 4.98
N GLN A 15 -7.69 5.37 5.75
CA GLN A 15 -7.98 6.77 5.44
C GLN A 15 -6.71 7.63 5.52
N GLU A 16 -5.87 7.42 6.53
CA GLU A 16 -4.64 8.19 6.69
C GLU A 16 -3.62 7.85 5.59
N LEU A 17 -3.47 6.57 5.24
CA LEU A 17 -2.63 6.18 4.10
C LEU A 17 -3.14 6.79 2.79
N ALA A 18 -4.45 6.76 2.56
CA ALA A 18 -5.07 7.34 1.38
C ALA A 18 -4.79 8.85 1.26
N ARG A 19 -4.91 9.57 2.39
CA ARG A 19 -4.59 11.00 2.49
C ARG A 19 -3.12 11.26 2.14
N ARG A 20 -2.19 10.51 2.72
CA ARG A 20 -0.74 10.64 2.46
C ARG A 20 -0.37 10.32 1.02
N ALA A 21 -0.97 9.29 0.43
CA ALA A 21 -0.71 8.86 -0.94
C ALA A 21 -1.47 9.69 -2.01
N GLY A 22 -2.40 10.55 -1.60
CA GLY A 22 -3.26 11.30 -2.53
C GLY A 22 -4.09 10.37 -3.42
N VAL A 23 -4.77 9.41 -2.80
CA VAL A 23 -5.71 8.45 -3.43
C VAL A 23 -6.99 8.35 -2.61
N ALA A 24 -8.03 7.71 -3.15
CA ALA A 24 -9.25 7.45 -2.39
C ALA A 24 -9.05 6.32 -1.38
N GLN A 25 -9.69 6.40 -0.20
CA GLN A 25 -9.65 5.32 0.81
C GLN A 25 -10.19 4.00 0.27
N SER A 26 -11.20 4.05 -0.60
CA SER A 26 -11.71 2.87 -1.31
C SER A 26 -10.63 2.19 -2.17
N SER A 27 -9.71 2.97 -2.75
CA SER A 27 -8.58 2.40 -3.50
C SER A 27 -7.67 1.58 -2.59
N ILE A 28 -7.40 2.06 -1.37
CA ILE A 28 -6.62 1.29 -0.37
C ILE A 28 -7.34 -0.01 -0.03
N HIS A 29 -8.64 0.05 0.28
CA HIS A 29 -9.45 -1.13 0.58
C HIS A 29 -9.41 -2.18 -0.55
N TYR A 30 -9.63 -1.77 -1.80
CA TYR A 30 -9.64 -2.70 -2.94
C TYR A 30 -8.26 -3.29 -3.22
N ILE A 31 -7.18 -2.55 -2.98
CA ILE A 31 -5.82 -3.07 -3.14
C ILE A 31 -5.49 -4.06 -2.01
N GLU A 32 -5.81 -3.73 -0.76
CA GLU A 32 -5.53 -4.60 0.39
C GLU A 32 -6.34 -5.90 0.37
N THR A 33 -7.52 -5.90 -0.24
CA THR A 33 -8.37 -7.10 -0.40
C THR A 33 -8.12 -7.83 -1.72
N GLY A 34 -7.20 -7.36 -2.57
CA GLY A 34 -6.89 -7.98 -3.86
C GLY A 34 -7.97 -7.79 -4.94
N GLN A 35 -9.04 -7.04 -4.66
CA GLN A 35 -10.11 -6.77 -5.64
C GLN A 35 -9.65 -5.88 -6.80
N LYS A 36 -8.58 -5.09 -6.60
CA LYS A 36 -8.02 -4.23 -7.65
C LYS A 36 -6.50 -4.21 -7.61
N SER A 37 -5.89 -4.55 -8.74
CA SER A 37 -4.46 -4.37 -8.95
C SER A 37 -4.14 -2.87 -9.11
N PRO A 38 -3.21 -2.31 -8.31
CA PRO A 38 -2.78 -0.92 -8.47
C PRO A 38 -1.98 -0.73 -9.75
N THR A 39 -2.08 0.46 -10.35
CA THR A 39 -1.15 0.86 -11.42
C THR A 39 0.22 1.17 -10.82
N TYR A 40 1.26 1.16 -11.66
CA TYR A 40 2.61 1.57 -11.22
C TYR A 40 2.63 2.95 -10.56
N ARG A 41 1.85 3.91 -11.08
CA ARG A 41 1.70 5.24 -10.46
C ARG A 41 1.10 5.18 -9.06
N ILE A 42 0.13 4.31 -8.82
CA ILE A 42 -0.44 4.12 -7.47
C ILE A 42 0.60 3.44 -6.57
N LEU A 43 1.33 2.44 -7.06
CA LEU A 43 2.41 1.81 -6.30
C LEU A 43 3.46 2.83 -5.84
N GLN A 44 3.90 3.74 -6.72
CA GLN A 44 4.85 4.80 -6.36
C GLN A 44 4.30 5.73 -5.27
N LYS A 45 3.02 6.12 -5.37
CA LYS A 45 2.36 6.95 -4.36
C LYS A 45 2.28 6.26 -3.00
N LEU A 46 1.91 4.98 -2.98
CA LEU A 46 1.82 4.19 -1.75
C LEU A 46 3.20 3.98 -1.13
N ALA A 47 4.20 3.64 -1.96
CA ALA A 47 5.58 3.45 -1.53
C ALA A 47 6.13 4.73 -0.90
N SER A 48 5.93 5.88 -1.55
CA SER A 48 6.32 7.18 -1.03
C SER A 48 5.60 7.53 0.28
N ALA A 49 4.28 7.29 0.38
CA ALA A 49 3.49 7.57 1.58
C ALA A 49 3.89 6.69 2.78
N LEU A 50 4.41 5.50 2.51
CA LEU A 50 4.94 4.56 3.50
C LEU A 50 6.45 4.77 3.71
N GLY A 51 7.17 5.50 2.87
CA GLY A 51 8.63 5.60 2.97
C GLY A 51 9.31 4.24 2.76
N VAL A 52 8.84 3.47 1.78
CA VAL A 52 9.43 2.19 1.33
C VAL A 52 9.65 2.25 -0.19
N SER A 53 10.32 1.25 -0.74
CA SER A 53 10.41 1.07 -2.18
C SER A 53 9.16 0.40 -2.75
N VAL A 54 8.96 0.51 -4.07
CA VAL A 54 7.91 -0.25 -4.75
C VAL A 54 8.18 -1.76 -4.67
N ALA A 55 9.45 -2.17 -4.61
CA ALA A 55 9.82 -3.57 -4.46
C ALA A 55 9.32 -4.13 -3.12
N ASP A 56 9.48 -3.39 -2.01
CA ASP A 56 9.01 -3.82 -0.67
C ASP A 56 7.49 -4.05 -0.62
N LEU A 57 6.72 -3.29 -1.42
CA LEU A 57 5.27 -3.50 -1.54
C LEU A 57 4.93 -4.79 -2.29
N LEU A 58 5.68 -5.07 -3.35
CA LEU A 58 5.45 -6.20 -4.26
C LEU A 58 6.08 -7.49 -3.76
N ASP A 59 7.01 -7.41 -2.83
CA ASP A 59 7.69 -8.56 -2.25
C ASP A 59 6.64 -9.48 -1.63
N GLU A 60 6.42 -10.62 -2.26
CA GLU A 60 5.64 -11.70 -1.68
C GLU A 60 6.60 -12.45 -0.78
N ASP A 61 6.28 -12.56 0.51
CA ASP A 61 7.12 -13.29 1.46
C ASP A 61 7.60 -14.62 0.86
N LYS A 62 8.86 -14.65 0.42
CA LYS A 62 9.65 -15.86 0.57
C LYS A 62 9.90 -16.00 2.06
N ALA A 63 8.91 -16.57 2.75
CA ALA A 63 9.15 -17.20 4.04
C ALA A 63 10.36 -18.14 3.86
N SER A 64 11.49 -17.71 4.42
CA SER A 64 12.64 -18.57 4.71
C SER A 64 12.50 -19.08 6.13
#